data_AF-A0A6N6KRX6-F1
#
_entry.id   AF-A0A6N6KRX6-F1
#
_cell.length_a   1.000
_cell.length_b   1.000
_cell.length_c   1.000
_cell.angle_alpha   90.00
_cell.angle_beta   90.00
_cell.angle_gamma   90.00
#
_symmetry.space_group_name_H-M   'P 1'
#
loop_
_entity.id
_entity.type
_entity.pdbx_description
1 polymer ?
#
loop_
_entity_poly.entity_id
_entity_poly.type
_entity_poly.pdbx_seq_one_letter_code
_entity_poly.pdbx_strand_id
1 'polypeptide(L)'
;DEVGLHPVMTGVQNLYNDGRLGVMQAVGYPNQNRSHFRSTDIWTSGSPANEYWTTGWMGRYFQNLYPEYPEGYPNDTYPDPFAITMGRTVSETCQGTATNFSLTLNDPFNLAPLTEGEPGELPDTPYGEELAFLRVAIAQSNAYGDTITDAANLGTNMVDYPEGNDLADQLKNVALLIGGGLQTKVYIVSLGGFDTHANQVDAGDTGMGSHAELLQTLSDAMAAFQADLVAQGLDERVFSMTFSEFGRRIKSNESLGTDHGTAAPMLLFGSCVNPMIFGDNPEISPEVDNTEGVPMQHDFRDIYGSVLMDWFGVSETEVRDLLYDDFTYLPVLLGCSVNSTGPDLTAEMDLKLNCFPNPCRNNLNVTFESLDEWGRLSIFDAIGSELMTVFNRKMQPGSHNVNVDLHRLPAGTYFVRLQLGGNQKTKRIIKL
;
A
#
# COMPACT_ATOMS: atom_id res chain seq x y z
N ASP A 1 -19.96 -17.94 -5.33
CA ASP A 1 -18.68 -17.44 -5.86
C ASP A 1 -17.57 -17.88 -4.95
N GLU A 2 -16.49 -18.43 -5.52
CA GLU A 2 -15.30 -18.88 -4.79
C GLU A 2 -14.20 -17.82 -4.96
N VAL A 3 -13.39 -17.60 -3.92
CA VAL A 3 -12.19 -16.76 -4.00
C VAL A 3 -11.07 -17.58 -4.62
N GLY A 4 -10.31 -16.98 -5.54
CA GLY A 4 -9.17 -17.64 -6.16
C GLY A 4 -8.05 -16.67 -6.52
N LEU A 5 -6.84 -17.19 -6.54
CA LEU A 5 -5.69 -16.54 -7.17
C LEU A 5 -5.67 -16.87 -8.66
N HIS A 6 -5.04 -16.01 -9.45
CA HIS A 6 -4.80 -16.30 -10.86
C HIS A 6 -3.95 -17.59 -10.99
N PRO A 7 -4.23 -18.52 -11.92
CA PRO A 7 -3.58 -19.85 -11.97
C PRO A 7 -2.05 -19.83 -12.07
N VAL A 8 -1.47 -18.76 -12.64
CA VAL A 8 -0.02 -18.59 -12.76
C VAL A 8 0.66 -18.19 -11.44
N MET A 9 -0.09 -17.70 -10.44
CA MET A 9 0.44 -17.18 -9.18
C MET A 9 0.73 -18.29 -8.16
N THR A 10 1.41 -19.35 -8.58
CA THR A 10 1.69 -20.52 -7.74
C THR A 10 2.62 -20.19 -6.56
N GLY A 11 3.53 -19.23 -6.73
CA GLY A 11 4.35 -18.70 -5.63
C GLY A 11 3.52 -18.03 -4.53
N VAL A 12 2.58 -17.15 -4.90
CA VAL A 12 1.65 -16.54 -3.92
C VAL A 12 0.73 -17.58 -3.30
N GLN A 13 0.29 -18.59 -4.06
CA GLN A 13 -0.46 -19.71 -3.51
C GLN A 13 0.34 -20.45 -2.42
N ASN A 14 1.64 -20.68 -2.63
CA ASN A 14 2.49 -21.29 -1.60
C ASN A 14 2.58 -20.42 -0.35
N LEU A 15 2.75 -19.10 -0.50
CA LEU A 15 2.73 -18.17 0.64
C LEU A 15 1.41 -18.25 1.43
N TYR A 16 0.27 -18.36 0.75
CA TYR A 16 -1.01 -18.56 1.40
C TYR A 16 -1.09 -19.89 2.16
N ASN A 17 -0.71 -20.99 1.51
CA ASN A 17 -0.70 -22.33 2.10
C ASN A 17 0.21 -22.41 3.33
N ASP A 18 1.31 -21.67 3.33
CA ASP A 18 2.28 -21.61 4.42
C ASP A 18 1.87 -20.63 5.55
N GLY A 19 0.71 -19.98 5.44
CA GLY A 19 0.23 -19.01 6.43
C GLY A 19 1.05 -17.71 6.45
N ARG A 20 1.62 -17.33 5.30
CA ARG A 20 2.51 -16.17 5.11
C ARG A 20 1.94 -15.12 4.15
N LEU A 21 0.64 -15.19 3.84
CA LEU A 21 -0.06 -14.24 2.98
C LEU A 21 -1.35 -13.75 3.64
N GLY A 22 -1.45 -12.44 3.82
CA GLY A 22 -2.71 -11.72 4.01
C GLY A 22 -3.12 -11.02 2.72
N VAL A 23 -4.43 -10.88 2.48
CA VAL A 23 -4.98 -10.18 1.32
C VAL A 23 -6.00 -9.15 1.79
N MET A 24 -5.79 -7.89 1.46
CA MET A 24 -6.79 -6.84 1.67
C MET A 24 -7.60 -6.67 0.38
N GLN A 25 -8.90 -6.98 0.41
CA GLN A 25 -9.78 -6.82 -0.75
C GLN A 25 -10.15 -5.36 -0.98
N ALA A 26 -10.31 -4.99 -2.26
CA ALA A 26 -10.88 -3.71 -2.67
C ALA A 26 -10.32 -2.48 -1.93
N VAL A 27 -8.99 -2.35 -1.91
CA VAL A 27 -8.30 -1.19 -1.34
C VAL A 27 -8.29 -0.04 -2.35
N GLY A 28 -8.55 1.18 -1.86
CA GLY A 28 -8.43 2.41 -2.63
C GLY A 28 -8.47 3.64 -1.72
N TYR A 29 -8.90 4.76 -2.28
CA TYR A 29 -9.22 5.99 -1.55
C TYR A 29 -10.43 6.68 -2.17
N PRO A 30 -11.14 7.54 -1.42
CA PRO A 30 -12.30 8.27 -1.94
C PRO A 30 -11.91 9.34 -2.96
N ASN A 31 -12.84 9.68 -3.88
CA ASN A 31 -12.70 10.79 -4.82
C ASN A 31 -11.52 10.67 -5.80
N GLN A 32 -11.28 9.47 -6.33
CA GLN A 32 -10.19 9.23 -7.27
C GLN A 32 -10.42 9.97 -8.58
N ASN A 33 -9.41 10.72 -9.03
CA ASN A 33 -9.39 11.28 -10.38
C ASN A 33 -8.75 10.34 -11.42
N ARG A 34 -8.25 9.17 -10.98
CA ARG A 34 -7.62 8.13 -11.80
C ARG A 34 -6.44 8.63 -12.66
N SER A 35 -5.77 9.69 -12.22
CA SER A 35 -4.56 10.23 -12.85
C SER A 35 -3.34 9.56 -12.23
N HIS A 36 -2.42 8.98 -13.04
CA HIS A 36 -1.18 8.38 -12.52
C HIS A 36 -0.43 9.33 -11.58
N PHE A 37 -0.19 10.57 -12.03
CA PHE A 37 0.57 11.55 -11.24
C PHE A 37 -0.06 11.82 -9.88
N ARG A 38 -1.37 12.10 -9.87
CA ARG A 38 -2.05 12.46 -8.63
C ARG A 38 -2.29 11.24 -7.74
N SER A 39 -2.59 10.09 -8.33
CA SER A 39 -2.85 8.87 -7.57
C SER A 39 -1.56 8.35 -6.95
N THR A 40 -0.46 8.31 -7.69
CA THR A 40 0.88 8.03 -7.14
C THR A 40 1.18 8.98 -5.98
N ASP A 41 1.02 10.30 -6.16
CA ASP A 41 1.25 11.29 -5.10
C ASP A 41 0.40 11.02 -3.85
N ILE A 42 -0.89 10.68 -4.00
CA ILE A 42 -1.76 10.30 -2.87
C ILE A 42 -1.24 9.05 -2.16
N TRP A 43 -0.89 7.99 -2.89
CA TRP A 43 -0.40 6.74 -2.29
C TRP A 43 0.98 6.87 -1.65
N THR A 44 1.84 7.78 -2.14
CA THR A 44 3.17 8.04 -1.55
C THR A 44 3.11 9.02 -0.39
N SER A 45 2.21 10.00 -0.44
CA SER A 45 2.07 11.03 0.59
C SER A 45 1.08 10.68 1.69
N GLY A 46 0.08 9.84 1.42
CA GLY A 46 -1.09 9.65 2.30
C GLY A 46 -2.09 10.81 2.26
N SER A 47 -1.96 11.77 1.33
CA SER A 47 -2.81 12.97 1.29
C SER A 47 -4.27 12.70 0.89
N PRO A 48 -5.24 13.47 1.40
CA PRO A 48 -6.61 13.48 0.86
C PRO A 48 -6.64 13.89 -0.61
N ALA A 49 -7.60 13.38 -1.39
CA ALA A 49 -7.66 13.59 -2.84
C ALA A 49 -7.65 15.08 -3.29
N ASN A 50 -8.18 15.97 -2.46
CA ASN A 50 -8.28 17.41 -2.69
C ASN A 50 -7.11 18.24 -2.13
N GLU A 51 -6.09 17.62 -1.56
CA GLU A 51 -4.93 18.28 -0.94
C GLU A 51 -3.61 17.83 -1.54
N TYR A 52 -2.65 18.73 -1.72
CA TYR A 52 -1.33 18.39 -2.26
C TYR A 52 -0.30 18.51 -1.15
N TRP A 53 0.29 17.38 -0.76
CA TRP A 53 1.34 17.33 0.25
C TRP A 53 2.67 17.08 -0.44
N THR A 54 3.69 17.86 -0.10
CA THR A 54 5.05 17.74 -0.69
C THR A 54 5.95 16.79 0.09
N THR A 55 5.37 15.92 0.93
CA THR A 55 6.10 14.98 1.79
C THR A 55 5.46 13.61 1.74
N GLY A 56 6.29 12.58 1.86
CA GLY A 56 5.88 11.19 1.98
C GLY A 56 5.43 10.83 3.39
N TRP A 57 4.57 9.82 3.53
CA TRP A 57 4.13 9.38 4.85
C TRP A 57 5.28 8.82 5.71
N MET A 58 6.19 8.03 5.12
CA MET A 58 7.41 7.60 5.82
C MET A 58 8.42 8.73 5.98
N GLY A 59 8.47 9.67 5.04
CA GLY A 59 9.29 10.87 5.16
C GLY A 59 8.92 11.71 6.37
N ARG A 60 7.62 11.93 6.62
CA ARG A 60 7.14 12.61 7.83
C ARG A 60 7.42 11.80 9.11
N TYR A 61 7.24 10.48 9.08
CA TYR A 61 7.61 9.62 10.20
C TYR A 61 9.10 9.74 10.56
N PHE A 62 10.00 9.62 9.58
CA PHE A 62 11.43 9.77 9.82
C PHE A 62 11.80 11.19 10.24
N GLN A 63 11.18 12.22 9.66
CA GLN A 63 11.40 13.61 10.05
C GLN A 63 11.07 13.87 11.52
N ASN A 64 10.01 13.24 12.06
CA ASN A 64 9.65 13.36 13.48
C ASN A 64 10.68 12.70 14.40
N LEU A 65 11.28 11.59 13.97
CA LEU A 65 12.30 10.88 14.74
C LEU A 65 13.69 11.52 14.64
N TYR A 66 14.02 12.08 13.48
CA TYR A 66 15.35 12.58 13.13
C TYR A 66 15.23 14.02 12.59
N PRO A 67 14.85 15.00 13.42
CA PRO A 67 14.58 16.37 12.98
C PRO A 67 15.82 17.09 12.42
N GLU A 68 17.01 16.63 12.78
CA GLU A 68 18.30 17.17 12.37
C GLU A 68 18.75 16.65 11.00
N TYR A 69 18.16 15.55 10.49
CA TYR A 69 18.51 15.02 9.17
C TYR A 69 18.23 16.07 8.07
N PRO A 70 19.17 16.30 7.13
CA PRO A 70 20.40 15.54 6.88
C PRO A 70 21.63 16.01 7.67
N GLU A 71 21.57 17.12 8.41
CA GLU A 71 22.72 17.67 9.10
C GLU A 71 23.24 16.73 10.19
N GLY A 72 24.54 16.39 10.13
CA GLY A 72 25.17 15.46 11.08
C GLY A 72 24.91 13.98 10.81
N TYR A 73 24.44 13.61 9.61
CA TYR A 73 24.26 12.22 9.18
C TYR A 73 25.15 11.89 7.96
N PRO A 74 25.49 10.61 7.72
CA PRO A 74 25.47 9.53 8.72
C PRO A 74 26.36 9.87 9.92
N ASN A 75 26.15 9.15 11.03
CA ASN A 75 26.97 9.28 12.24
C ASN A 75 27.12 7.93 12.95
N ASP A 76 27.91 7.88 14.03
CA ASP A 76 28.21 6.64 14.78
C ASP A 76 26.96 5.92 15.30
N THR A 77 25.84 6.62 15.50
CA THR A 77 24.57 6.03 15.96
C THR A 77 23.70 5.57 14.79
N TYR A 78 23.71 6.32 13.69
CA TYR A 78 22.93 6.06 12.48
C TYR A 78 23.85 6.05 11.25
N PRO A 79 24.64 4.97 11.07
CA PRO A 79 25.60 4.87 9.97
C PRO A 79 24.93 4.49 8.63
N ASP A 80 23.75 3.88 8.69
CA ASP A 80 23.06 3.30 7.53
C ASP A 80 21.95 4.23 7.01
N PRO A 81 21.64 4.18 5.70
CA PRO A 81 20.54 4.96 5.15
C PRO A 81 19.20 4.51 5.74
N PHE A 82 18.31 5.45 6.05
CA PHE A 82 17.00 5.15 6.64
C PHE A 82 16.10 4.34 5.71
N ALA A 83 16.14 4.68 4.42
CA ALA A 83 15.41 3.98 3.37
C ALA A 83 16.28 3.80 2.11
N ILE A 84 15.94 2.78 1.31
CA ILE A 84 16.53 2.56 -0.01
C ILE A 84 15.40 2.34 -1.02
N THR A 85 15.45 3.06 -2.14
CA THR A 85 14.60 2.81 -3.31
C THR A 85 15.41 2.08 -4.36
N MET A 86 15.03 0.84 -4.65
CA MET A 86 15.63 0.06 -5.71
C MET A 86 15.20 0.64 -7.07
N GLY A 87 16.16 1.07 -7.87
CA GLY A 87 15.93 1.74 -9.15
C GLY A 87 16.75 3.02 -9.32
N ARG A 88 16.26 3.89 -10.23
CA ARG A 88 16.91 5.15 -10.59
C ARG A 88 16.17 6.40 -10.11
N THR A 89 14.93 6.25 -9.70
CA THR A 89 14.06 7.34 -9.24
C THR A 89 13.78 7.14 -7.78
N VAL A 90 14.04 8.16 -6.96
CA VAL A 90 13.76 8.11 -5.53
C VAL A 90 12.25 8.10 -5.32
N SER A 91 11.79 7.35 -4.32
CA SER A 91 10.37 7.34 -3.99
C SER A 91 10.00 8.55 -3.12
N GLU A 92 8.89 9.19 -3.47
CA GLU A 92 8.28 10.25 -2.67
C GLU A 92 7.75 9.74 -1.32
N THR A 93 7.57 8.42 -1.14
CA THR A 93 7.15 7.81 0.14
C THR A 93 8.05 8.23 1.30
N CYS A 94 9.35 8.44 1.04
CA CYS A 94 10.35 8.80 2.04
C CYS A 94 10.74 10.29 2.01
N GLN A 95 10.00 11.13 1.27
CA GLN A 95 10.29 12.56 1.17
C GLN A 95 9.96 13.30 2.48
N GLY A 96 10.99 13.84 3.14
CA GLY A 96 10.84 14.74 4.29
C GLY A 96 10.58 16.19 3.86
N THR A 97 10.54 17.11 4.82
CA THR A 97 10.32 18.54 4.50
C THR A 97 11.55 19.20 3.87
N ALA A 98 12.75 18.79 4.29
CA ALA A 98 14.01 19.34 3.78
C ALA A 98 14.63 18.48 2.66
N THR A 99 14.60 17.16 2.81
CA THR A 99 15.27 16.22 1.90
C THR A 99 14.60 14.85 1.94
N ASN A 100 14.94 13.97 1.00
CA ASN A 100 14.48 12.59 0.99
C ASN A 100 15.32 11.72 1.94
N PHE A 101 14.65 10.84 2.70
CA PHE A 101 15.29 9.87 3.58
C PHE A 101 15.74 8.59 2.86
N SER A 102 15.43 8.48 1.57
CA SER A 102 15.76 7.32 0.74
C SER A 102 16.93 7.59 -0.20
N LEU A 103 17.85 6.62 -0.30
CA LEU A 103 18.88 6.56 -1.33
C LEU A 103 18.41 5.69 -2.50
N THR A 104 18.73 6.06 -3.74
CA THR A 104 18.48 5.20 -4.91
C THR A 104 19.61 4.23 -5.15
N LEU A 105 19.26 2.98 -5.46
CA LEU A 105 20.22 1.90 -5.65
C LEU A 105 19.76 0.95 -6.76
N ASN A 106 20.61 0.64 -7.74
CA ASN A 106 20.33 -0.44 -8.70
C ASN A 106 21.12 -1.70 -8.35
N ASP A 107 22.40 -1.52 -8.05
CA ASP A 107 23.35 -2.61 -7.78
C ASP A 107 24.23 -2.19 -6.59
N PRO A 108 24.17 -2.92 -5.45
CA PRO A 108 24.95 -2.62 -4.27
C PRO A 108 26.46 -2.82 -4.44
N PHE A 109 26.91 -3.47 -5.52
CA PHE A 109 28.33 -3.67 -5.80
C PHE A 109 28.92 -2.63 -6.77
N ASN A 110 28.09 -1.75 -7.31
CA ASN A 110 28.49 -0.79 -8.33
C ASN A 110 28.13 0.65 -7.94
N LEU A 111 28.61 1.04 -6.76
CA LEU A 111 28.49 2.40 -6.23
C LEU A 111 29.82 3.12 -6.42
N ALA A 112 29.90 3.97 -7.45
CA ALA A 112 31.08 4.79 -7.68
C ALA A 112 31.04 6.01 -6.74
N PRO A 113 32.12 6.28 -5.98
CA PRO A 113 32.17 7.45 -5.13
C PRO A 113 32.10 8.72 -5.98
N LEU A 114 31.32 9.68 -5.53
CA LEU A 114 31.22 11.00 -6.10
C LEU A 114 32.46 11.82 -5.69
N THR A 115 33.00 12.58 -6.64
CA THR A 115 34.17 13.43 -6.38
C THR A 115 33.83 14.52 -5.38
N GLU A 116 34.46 14.48 -4.21
CA GLU A 116 34.41 15.57 -3.24
C GLU A 116 35.14 16.79 -3.78
N GLY A 117 34.49 17.95 -3.73
CA GLY A 117 35.11 19.22 -4.09
C GLY A 117 36.19 19.63 -3.08
N GLU A 118 37.14 20.47 -3.51
CA GLU A 118 38.22 20.98 -2.64
C GLU A 118 37.66 21.56 -1.33
N PRO A 119 38.22 21.20 -0.16
CA PRO A 119 37.83 21.80 1.11
C PRO A 119 38.20 23.29 1.12
N GLY A 120 37.30 24.14 1.61
CA GLY A 120 37.54 25.59 1.67
C GLY A 120 36.38 26.36 2.29
N GLU A 121 36.66 27.60 2.68
CA GLU A 121 35.65 28.50 3.29
C GLU A 121 34.46 28.69 2.34
N LEU A 122 33.26 28.58 2.92
CA LEU A 122 32.01 28.85 2.22
C LEU A 122 31.72 30.35 2.33
N PRO A 123 31.52 31.07 1.20
CA PRO A 123 31.14 32.46 1.25
C PRO A 123 29.71 32.61 1.79
N ASP A 124 29.47 33.59 2.65
CA ASP A 124 28.13 33.93 3.17
C ASP A 124 27.25 34.58 2.07
N THR A 125 26.85 33.74 1.12
CA THR A 125 26.11 34.08 -0.10
C THR A 125 25.26 32.88 -0.52
N PRO A 126 24.21 33.07 -1.35
CA PRO A 126 23.45 31.94 -1.89
C PRO A 126 24.31 30.88 -2.58
N TYR A 127 25.40 31.28 -3.25
CA TYR A 127 26.36 30.34 -3.84
C TYR A 127 27.03 29.44 -2.79
N GLY A 128 27.41 30.01 -1.64
CA GLY A 128 28.01 29.24 -0.55
C GLY A 128 27.04 28.29 0.12
N GLU A 129 25.76 28.67 0.23
CA GLU A 129 24.68 27.79 0.73
C GLU A 129 24.48 26.58 -0.20
N GLU A 130 24.34 26.81 -1.51
CA GLU A 130 24.21 25.72 -2.49
C GLU A 130 25.45 24.83 -2.54
N LEU A 131 26.65 25.42 -2.43
CA LEU A 131 27.90 24.66 -2.36
C LEU A 131 27.99 23.81 -1.08
N ALA A 132 27.49 24.33 0.05
CA ALA A 132 27.40 23.58 1.30
C ALA A 132 26.49 22.36 1.14
N PHE A 133 25.29 22.57 0.57
CA PHE A 133 24.34 21.51 0.28
C PHE A 133 24.95 20.42 -0.61
N LEU A 134 25.61 20.80 -1.71
CA LEU A 134 26.25 19.83 -2.60
C LEU A 134 27.36 19.04 -1.91
N ARG A 135 28.19 19.69 -1.09
CA ARG A 135 29.24 19.00 -0.33
C ARG A 135 28.68 18.00 0.67
N VAL A 136 27.62 18.38 1.40
CA VAL A 136 26.93 17.48 2.34
C VAL A 136 26.32 16.29 1.60
N ALA A 137 25.58 16.53 0.52
CA ALA A 137 24.94 15.46 -0.26
C ALA A 137 25.96 14.47 -0.86
N ILE A 138 27.10 14.95 -1.35
CA ILE A 138 28.19 14.11 -1.87
C ILE A 138 28.81 13.26 -0.77
N ALA A 139 29.21 13.88 0.34
CA ALA A 139 29.83 13.17 1.47
C ALA A 139 28.89 12.10 2.04
N GLN A 140 27.60 12.42 2.17
CA GLN A 140 26.57 11.46 2.61
C GLN A 140 26.37 10.32 1.64
N SER A 141 26.28 10.61 0.34
CA SER A 141 26.11 9.59 -0.69
C SER A 141 27.28 8.61 -0.69
N ASN A 142 28.51 9.12 -0.55
CA ASN A 142 29.71 8.28 -0.45
C ASN A 142 29.68 7.41 0.82
N ALA A 143 29.42 8.02 1.98
CA ALA A 143 29.40 7.31 3.26
C ALA A 143 28.32 6.20 3.32
N TYR A 144 27.11 6.47 2.82
CA TYR A 144 26.09 5.42 2.69
C TYR A 144 26.45 4.38 1.62
N GLY A 145 27.11 4.80 0.54
CA GLY A 145 27.57 3.88 -0.49
C GLY A 145 28.57 2.84 0.04
N ASP A 146 29.47 3.27 0.93
CA ASP A 146 30.41 2.39 1.62
C ASP A 146 29.68 1.37 2.50
N THR A 147 28.74 1.80 3.36
CA THR A 147 28.00 0.88 4.25
C THR A 147 27.10 -0.10 3.49
N ILE A 148 26.48 0.34 2.38
CA ILE A 148 25.72 -0.54 1.49
C ILE A 148 26.62 -1.60 0.86
N THR A 149 27.78 -1.19 0.33
CA THR A 149 28.72 -2.11 -0.33
C THR A 149 29.28 -3.12 0.68
N ASP A 150 29.62 -2.67 1.89
CA ASP A 150 30.08 -3.54 2.98
C ASP A 150 29.02 -4.57 3.37
N ALA A 151 27.76 -4.13 3.56
CA ALA A 151 26.66 -5.05 3.84
C ALA A 151 26.47 -6.05 2.70
N ALA A 152 26.49 -5.61 1.44
CA ALA A 152 26.34 -6.51 0.30
C ALA A 152 27.47 -7.54 0.19
N ASN A 153 28.71 -7.16 0.53
CA ASN A 153 29.85 -8.08 0.57
C ASN A 153 29.75 -9.12 1.71
N LEU A 154 29.10 -8.77 2.82
CA LEU A 154 28.88 -9.66 3.96
C LEU A 154 27.62 -10.53 3.80
N GLY A 155 26.65 -10.06 3.05
CA GLY A 155 25.37 -10.73 2.80
C GLY A 155 25.51 -11.99 1.96
N THR A 156 24.47 -12.81 1.96
CA THR A 156 24.36 -13.99 1.09
C THR A 156 22.90 -14.24 0.74
N ASN A 157 22.62 -14.63 -0.50
CA ASN A 157 21.34 -15.22 -0.87
C ASN A 157 21.44 -16.75 -0.76
N MET A 158 20.50 -17.37 -0.07
CA MET A 158 20.47 -18.80 0.25
C MET A 158 19.58 -19.62 -0.68
N VAL A 159 18.85 -18.96 -1.59
CA VAL A 159 18.00 -19.56 -2.62
C VAL A 159 18.25 -18.93 -3.98
N ASP A 160 17.86 -19.65 -5.04
CA ASP A 160 17.88 -19.13 -6.40
C ASP A 160 16.68 -18.19 -6.64
N TYR A 161 16.93 -17.10 -7.37
CA TYR A 161 15.89 -16.18 -7.83
C TYR A 161 15.64 -16.38 -9.33
N PRO A 162 14.40 -16.19 -9.81
CA PRO A 162 14.06 -16.36 -11.22
C PRO A 162 14.82 -15.37 -12.11
N GLU A 163 15.49 -15.88 -13.15
CA GLU A 163 16.17 -15.05 -14.16
C GLU A 163 15.16 -14.28 -15.02
N GLY A 164 15.55 -13.08 -15.48
CA GLY A 164 14.69 -12.24 -16.34
C GLY A 164 13.52 -11.59 -15.60
N ASN A 165 13.56 -11.57 -14.26
CA ASN A 165 12.56 -10.97 -13.40
C ASN A 165 13.20 -9.81 -12.61
N ASP A 166 13.05 -8.58 -13.12
CA ASP A 166 13.64 -7.38 -12.51
C ASP A 166 13.17 -7.13 -11.07
N LEU A 167 11.96 -7.56 -10.70
CA LEU A 167 11.48 -7.46 -9.32
C LEU A 167 12.21 -8.44 -8.41
N ALA A 168 12.43 -9.67 -8.89
CA ALA A 168 13.20 -10.68 -8.17
C ALA A 168 14.65 -10.23 -7.96
N ASP A 169 15.28 -9.60 -8.96
CA ASP A 169 16.64 -9.05 -8.83
C ASP A 169 16.71 -7.91 -7.79
N GLN A 170 15.72 -7.02 -7.76
CA GLN A 170 15.61 -5.99 -6.72
C GLN A 170 15.48 -6.61 -5.33
N LEU A 171 14.57 -7.58 -5.16
CA LEU A 171 14.33 -8.25 -3.88
C LEU A 171 15.51 -9.13 -3.44
N LYS A 172 16.26 -9.70 -4.38
CA LYS A 172 17.51 -10.41 -4.13
C LYS A 172 18.55 -9.48 -3.49
N ASN A 173 18.71 -8.27 -4.03
CA ASN A 173 19.59 -7.25 -3.45
C ASN A 173 19.09 -6.81 -2.07
N VAL A 174 17.78 -6.66 -1.86
CA VAL A 174 17.22 -6.35 -0.53
C VAL A 174 17.56 -7.45 0.48
N ALA A 175 17.32 -8.73 0.16
CA ALA A 175 17.64 -9.84 1.03
C ALA A 175 19.14 -9.91 1.35
N LEU A 176 20.00 -9.66 0.35
CA LEU A 176 21.45 -9.59 0.49
C LEU A 176 21.87 -8.50 1.50
N LEU A 177 21.33 -7.28 1.37
CA LEU A 177 21.65 -6.16 2.25
C LEU A 177 21.20 -6.41 3.70
N ILE A 178 19.99 -6.95 3.88
CA ILE A 178 19.47 -7.30 5.21
C ILE A 178 20.32 -8.41 5.84
N GLY A 179 20.68 -9.44 5.08
CA GLY A 179 21.57 -10.52 5.51
C GLY A 179 22.98 -10.06 5.86
N GLY A 180 23.46 -9.03 5.17
CA GLY A 180 24.71 -8.33 5.44
C GLY A 180 24.72 -7.47 6.71
N GLY A 181 23.56 -7.28 7.35
CA GLY A 181 23.42 -6.53 8.59
C GLY A 181 23.08 -5.05 8.43
N LEU A 182 22.75 -4.59 7.21
CA LEU A 182 22.32 -3.22 6.98
C LEU A 182 21.07 -2.91 7.82
N GLN A 183 21.08 -1.80 8.57
CA GLN A 183 20.01 -1.43 9.50
C GLN A 183 18.91 -0.55 8.91
N THR A 184 18.92 -0.35 7.59
CA THR A 184 17.89 0.34 6.81
C THR A 184 16.49 -0.18 7.14
N LYS A 185 15.53 0.74 7.32
CA LYS A 185 14.18 0.43 7.82
C LYS A 185 13.18 0.15 6.72
N VAL A 186 13.35 0.78 5.56
CA VAL A 186 12.38 0.72 4.45
C VAL A 186 13.11 0.45 3.15
N TYR A 187 12.65 -0.56 2.42
CA TYR A 187 13.08 -0.82 1.05
C TYR A 187 11.87 -0.67 0.12
N ILE A 188 12.04 0.08 -0.96
CA ILE A 188 10.99 0.29 -1.96
C ILE A 188 11.47 -0.34 -3.25
N VAL A 189 10.72 -1.32 -3.75
CA VAL A 189 10.95 -1.99 -5.03
C VAL A 189 9.78 -1.72 -5.95
N SER A 190 9.97 -1.88 -7.26
CA SER A 190 8.91 -1.60 -8.23
C SER A 190 8.84 -2.64 -9.33
N LEU A 191 7.61 -2.90 -9.79
CA LEU A 191 7.29 -3.68 -10.97
C LEU A 191 6.28 -2.89 -11.81
N GLY A 192 6.70 -2.50 -13.01
CA GLY A 192 5.84 -1.78 -13.96
C GLY A 192 5.01 -2.70 -14.86
N GLY A 193 4.37 -2.14 -15.88
CA GLY A 193 3.72 -2.89 -16.95
C GLY A 193 2.23 -3.16 -16.76
N PHE A 194 1.65 -2.91 -15.59
CA PHE A 194 0.24 -3.19 -15.29
C PHE A 194 -0.77 -2.24 -15.93
N ASP A 195 -0.34 -1.15 -16.58
CA ASP A 195 -1.24 -0.20 -17.24
C ASP A 195 -1.63 -0.64 -18.67
N THR A 196 -2.26 -1.81 -18.76
CA THR A 196 -2.61 -2.43 -20.03
C THR A 196 -3.99 -1.97 -20.52
N HIS A 197 -4.01 -0.98 -21.43
CA HIS A 197 -5.23 -0.51 -22.10
C HIS A 197 -5.63 -1.34 -23.34
N ALA A 198 -4.77 -2.24 -23.80
CA ALA A 198 -5.04 -3.14 -24.91
C ALA A 198 -4.22 -4.43 -24.74
N ASN A 199 -4.70 -5.54 -25.30
CA ASN A 199 -4.02 -6.85 -25.25
C ASN A 199 -3.54 -7.22 -23.84
N GLN A 200 -4.37 -6.93 -22.83
CA GLN A 200 -4.11 -7.30 -21.44
C GLN A 200 -4.16 -8.83 -21.30
N VAL A 201 -5.10 -9.44 -22.01
CA VAL A 201 -5.29 -10.88 -22.11
C VAL A 201 -5.24 -11.33 -23.56
N ASP A 202 -4.97 -12.62 -23.76
CA ASP A 202 -5.07 -13.24 -25.08
C ASP A 202 -6.53 -13.41 -25.51
N ALA A 203 -6.77 -13.34 -26.82
CA ALA A 203 -8.11 -13.46 -27.37
C ALA A 203 -8.70 -14.86 -27.09
N GLY A 204 -9.73 -14.91 -26.23
CA GLY A 204 -10.44 -16.14 -25.88
C GLY A 204 -9.91 -16.86 -24.63
N ASP A 205 -8.84 -16.36 -24.00
CA ASP A 205 -8.33 -16.91 -22.74
C ASP A 205 -7.92 -15.77 -21.78
N THR A 206 -8.78 -15.53 -20.77
CA THR A 206 -8.53 -14.50 -19.74
C THR A 206 -7.46 -14.91 -18.74
N GLY A 207 -6.95 -16.15 -18.80
CA GLY A 207 -5.86 -16.67 -17.97
C GLY A 207 -4.47 -16.51 -18.59
N MET A 208 -4.36 -15.93 -19.79
CA MET A 208 -3.11 -15.73 -20.52
C MET A 208 -2.93 -14.27 -20.96
N GLY A 209 -1.77 -13.95 -21.54
CA GLY A 209 -1.41 -12.61 -22.03
C GLY A 209 -0.55 -11.80 -21.05
N SER A 210 -0.27 -10.54 -21.41
CA SER A 210 0.65 -9.65 -20.71
C SER A 210 0.37 -9.54 -19.20
N HIS A 211 -0.90 -9.54 -18.79
CA HIS A 211 -1.25 -9.46 -17.38
C HIS A 211 -0.92 -10.74 -16.62
N ALA A 212 -1.14 -11.92 -17.22
CA ALA A 212 -0.78 -13.19 -16.61
C ALA A 212 0.75 -13.30 -16.41
N GLU A 213 1.54 -12.82 -17.37
CA GLU A 213 3.01 -12.77 -17.28
C GLU A 213 3.49 -11.84 -16.14
N LEU A 214 2.84 -10.68 -15.97
CA LEU A 214 3.13 -9.76 -14.87
C LEU A 214 2.75 -10.34 -13.50
N LEU A 215 1.61 -11.02 -13.41
CA LEU A 215 1.19 -11.71 -12.19
C LEU A 215 2.13 -12.87 -11.83
N GLN A 216 2.65 -13.58 -12.83
CA GLN A 216 3.68 -14.61 -12.62
C GLN A 216 4.98 -13.99 -12.12
N THR A 217 5.45 -12.91 -12.77
CA THR A 217 6.63 -12.13 -12.36
C THR A 217 6.53 -11.70 -10.89
N LEU A 218 5.39 -11.11 -10.50
CA LEU A 218 5.13 -10.72 -9.11
C LEU A 218 5.17 -11.93 -8.17
N SER A 219 4.46 -13.00 -8.53
CA SER A 219 4.32 -14.20 -7.71
C SER A 219 5.64 -14.90 -7.43
N ASP A 220 6.46 -15.08 -8.46
CA ASP A 220 7.72 -15.81 -8.37
C ASP A 220 8.77 -15.00 -7.58
N ALA A 221 8.76 -13.67 -7.75
CA ALA A 221 9.63 -12.75 -6.99
C ALA A 221 9.27 -12.74 -5.48
N MET A 222 7.98 -12.66 -5.15
CA MET A 222 7.51 -12.72 -3.76
C MET A 222 7.88 -14.04 -3.08
N ALA A 223 7.68 -15.16 -3.77
CA ALA A 223 7.98 -16.49 -3.23
C ALA A 223 9.50 -16.69 -3.02
N ALA A 224 10.33 -16.30 -3.99
CA ALA A 224 11.79 -16.39 -3.88
C ALA A 224 12.31 -15.54 -2.72
N PHE A 225 11.84 -14.29 -2.60
CA PHE A 225 12.25 -13.39 -1.52
C PHE A 225 11.89 -13.93 -0.14
N GLN A 226 10.66 -14.40 0.05
CA GLN A 226 10.26 -14.99 1.34
C GLN A 226 11.06 -16.25 1.63
N ALA A 227 11.30 -17.11 0.65
CA ALA A 227 12.10 -18.32 0.83
C ALA A 227 13.54 -18.00 1.24
N ASP A 228 14.15 -16.96 0.65
CA ASP A 228 15.50 -16.53 0.99
C ASP A 228 15.60 -16.04 2.44
N LEU A 229 14.69 -15.15 2.84
CA LEU A 229 14.64 -14.63 4.21
C LEU A 229 14.49 -15.75 5.24
N VAL A 230 13.66 -16.75 4.94
CA VAL A 230 13.45 -17.91 5.82
C VAL A 230 14.70 -18.76 5.91
N ALA A 231 15.36 -19.02 4.77
CA ALA A 231 16.61 -19.78 4.72
C ALA A 231 17.75 -19.06 5.47
N GLN A 232 17.71 -17.72 5.53
CA GLN A 232 18.64 -16.90 6.31
C GLN A 232 18.24 -16.74 7.79
N GLY A 233 17.02 -17.13 8.18
CA GLY A 233 16.49 -16.90 9.52
C GLY A 233 16.18 -15.43 9.83
N LEU A 234 15.82 -14.66 8.80
CA LEU A 234 15.55 -13.21 8.85
C LEU A 234 14.09 -12.87 8.58
N ASP A 235 13.25 -13.86 8.29
CA ASP A 235 11.85 -13.68 7.89
C ASP A 235 10.97 -13.02 8.95
N GLU A 236 11.30 -13.15 10.24
CA GLU A 236 10.61 -12.44 11.31
C GLU A 236 11.01 -10.95 11.42
N ARG A 237 12.07 -10.53 10.71
CA ARG A 237 12.55 -9.14 10.70
C ARG A 237 12.00 -8.33 9.52
N VAL A 238 11.20 -8.95 8.66
CA VAL A 238 10.73 -8.33 7.41
C VAL A 238 9.22 -8.51 7.26
N PHE A 239 8.54 -7.39 7.10
CA PHE A 239 7.17 -7.33 6.62
C PHE A 239 7.16 -6.72 5.22
N SER A 240 6.34 -7.27 4.32
CA SER A 240 6.23 -6.79 2.94
C SER A 240 4.77 -6.56 2.55
N MET A 241 4.52 -5.52 1.76
CA MET A 241 3.21 -5.22 1.20
C MET A 241 3.32 -4.67 -0.22
N THR A 242 2.33 -4.97 -1.05
CA THR A 242 2.20 -4.41 -2.40
C THR A 242 1.19 -3.26 -2.40
N PHE A 243 1.40 -2.26 -3.25
CA PHE A 243 0.34 -1.30 -3.58
C PHE A 243 0.40 -0.89 -5.06
N SER A 244 -0.71 -0.33 -5.54
CA SER A 244 -0.83 0.27 -6.87
C SER A 244 -1.69 1.53 -6.74
N GLU A 245 -1.45 2.49 -7.61
CA GLU A 245 -2.10 3.81 -7.57
C GLU A 245 -3.63 3.77 -7.78
N PHE A 246 -4.15 2.78 -8.49
CA PHE A 246 -5.58 2.49 -8.62
C PHE A 246 -5.84 1.05 -9.12
N GLY A 247 -7.10 0.63 -9.03
CA GLY A 247 -7.58 -0.61 -9.64
C GLY A 247 -7.91 -0.50 -11.13
N ARG A 248 -8.48 -1.56 -11.71
CA ARG A 248 -8.96 -1.59 -13.10
C ARG A 248 -10.49 -1.60 -13.15
N ARG A 249 -11.05 -1.16 -14.28
CA ARG A 249 -12.50 -1.27 -14.52
C ARG A 249 -12.94 -2.72 -14.58
N ILE A 250 -14.18 -2.97 -14.18
CA ILE A 250 -14.76 -4.32 -14.15
C ILE A 250 -14.92 -4.86 -15.57
N LYS A 251 -15.41 -4.04 -16.51
CA LYS A 251 -15.59 -4.43 -17.92
C LYS A 251 -14.33 -4.16 -18.74
N SER A 252 -13.97 -5.13 -19.58
CA SER A 252 -12.98 -4.95 -20.64
C SER A 252 -13.45 -3.90 -21.64
N ASN A 253 -12.50 -3.15 -22.20
CA ASN A 253 -12.70 -2.30 -23.36
C ASN A 253 -12.66 -3.14 -24.66
N GLU A 254 -12.86 -2.48 -25.81
CA GLU A 254 -12.91 -3.11 -27.14
C GLU A 254 -11.55 -3.65 -27.63
N SER A 255 -10.46 -3.37 -26.92
CA SER A 255 -9.09 -3.74 -27.29
C SER A 255 -8.51 -4.87 -26.44
N LEU A 256 -9.36 -5.67 -25.77
CA LEU A 256 -8.95 -6.72 -24.83
C LEU A 256 -8.10 -6.19 -23.66
N GLY A 257 -8.30 -4.93 -23.29
CA GLY A 257 -7.69 -4.30 -22.12
C GLY A 257 -8.73 -3.82 -21.13
N THR A 258 -8.27 -3.24 -20.04
CA THR A 258 -9.14 -2.53 -19.09
C THR A 258 -8.69 -1.08 -19.00
N ASP A 259 -9.59 -0.18 -18.63
CA ASP A 259 -9.22 1.20 -18.28
C ASP A 259 -9.03 1.34 -16.76
N HIS A 260 -8.65 2.53 -16.30
CA HIS A 260 -8.47 2.83 -14.88
C HIS A 260 -9.80 2.69 -14.12
N GLY A 261 -9.74 1.96 -13.00
CA GLY A 261 -10.82 1.70 -12.08
C GLY A 261 -10.61 2.38 -10.73
N THR A 262 -11.11 1.76 -9.66
CA THR A 262 -11.18 2.38 -8.33
C THR A 262 -10.38 1.60 -7.30
N ALA A 263 -10.67 0.32 -7.09
CA ALA A 263 -10.03 -0.48 -6.04
C ALA A 263 -9.33 -1.72 -6.56
N ALA A 264 -8.26 -2.14 -5.86
CA ALA A 264 -7.46 -3.33 -6.15
C ALA A 264 -7.17 -4.10 -4.85
N PRO A 265 -6.87 -5.41 -4.92
CA PRO A 265 -6.35 -6.12 -3.76
C PRO A 265 -4.94 -5.64 -3.42
N MET A 266 -4.60 -5.59 -2.13
CA MET A 266 -3.22 -5.50 -1.66
C MET A 266 -2.79 -6.84 -1.07
N LEU A 267 -1.62 -7.32 -1.48
CA LEU A 267 -0.98 -8.52 -0.91
C LEU A 267 -0.04 -8.08 0.21
N LEU A 268 -0.20 -8.70 1.37
CA LEU A 268 0.66 -8.54 2.54
C LEU A 268 1.35 -9.88 2.79
N PHE A 269 2.67 -9.93 2.91
CA PHE A 269 3.37 -11.19 3.08
C PHE A 269 4.59 -11.09 4.01
N GLY A 270 4.93 -12.22 4.62
CA GLY A 270 5.94 -12.31 5.67
C GLY A 270 5.49 -13.27 6.78
N SER A 271 6.38 -13.60 7.72
CA SER A 271 6.06 -14.56 8.78
C SER A 271 5.19 -13.99 9.90
N CYS A 272 5.06 -12.67 9.98
CA CYS A 272 4.30 -11.98 11.03
C CYS A 272 2.94 -11.44 10.54
N VAL A 273 2.59 -11.67 9.28
CA VAL A 273 1.31 -11.21 8.71
C VAL A 273 0.13 -11.96 9.30
N ASN A 274 -1.02 -11.31 9.32
CA ASN A 274 -2.28 -11.99 9.55
C ASN A 274 -2.68 -12.76 8.28
N PRO A 275 -2.69 -14.10 8.27
CA PRO A 275 -2.87 -14.88 7.05
C PRO A 275 -4.35 -15.03 6.68
N MET A 276 -5.05 -13.91 6.59
CA MET A 276 -6.47 -13.82 6.29
C MET A 276 -6.74 -13.00 5.03
N ILE A 277 -7.91 -13.25 4.44
CA ILE A 277 -8.47 -12.41 3.40
C ILE A 277 -9.42 -11.44 4.11
N PHE A 278 -9.10 -10.17 4.07
CA PHE A 278 -9.89 -9.10 4.66
C PHE A 278 -10.82 -8.48 3.63
N GLY A 279 -12.09 -8.33 4.00
CA GLY A 279 -13.12 -7.74 3.16
C GLY A 279 -13.91 -8.77 2.35
N ASP A 280 -15.06 -8.33 1.88
CA ASP A 280 -16.01 -9.16 1.14
C ASP A 280 -15.57 -9.34 -0.33
N ASN A 281 -15.98 -10.43 -0.97
CA ASN A 281 -15.88 -10.51 -2.42
C ASN A 281 -16.83 -9.49 -3.07
N PRO A 282 -16.37 -8.73 -4.08
CA PRO A 282 -17.24 -7.79 -4.76
C PRO A 282 -18.36 -8.53 -5.51
N GLU A 283 -19.60 -8.20 -5.20
CA GLU A 283 -20.76 -8.64 -5.98
C GLU A 283 -20.86 -7.81 -7.26
N ILE A 284 -20.57 -8.44 -8.41
CA ILE A 284 -20.59 -7.77 -9.71
C ILE A 284 -21.97 -7.96 -10.37
N SER A 285 -22.66 -6.85 -10.58
CA SER A 285 -23.94 -6.82 -11.29
C SER A 285 -23.78 -7.17 -12.78
N PRO A 286 -24.68 -7.95 -13.40
CA PRO A 286 -24.68 -8.13 -14.85
C PRO A 286 -24.88 -6.80 -15.61
N GLU A 287 -25.55 -5.85 -14.97
CA GLU A 287 -25.80 -4.49 -15.48
C GLU A 287 -24.69 -3.48 -15.09
N VAL A 288 -23.47 -3.94 -14.82
CA VAL A 288 -22.35 -3.04 -14.49
C VAL A 288 -22.03 -2.10 -15.66
N ASP A 289 -21.83 -0.81 -15.40
CA ASP A 289 -21.48 0.17 -16.43
C ASP A 289 -20.04 0.01 -16.94
N ASN A 290 -19.75 0.52 -18.14
CA ASN A 290 -18.41 0.46 -18.75
C ASN A 290 -17.37 1.34 -18.02
N THR A 291 -17.80 2.23 -17.12
CA THR A 291 -16.95 3.12 -16.32
C THR A 291 -16.72 2.65 -14.88
N GLU A 292 -17.49 1.65 -14.44
CA GLU A 292 -17.46 1.11 -13.08
C GLU A 292 -16.17 0.32 -12.80
N GLY A 293 -15.53 0.65 -11.68
CA GLY A 293 -14.45 -0.13 -11.09
C GLY A 293 -14.95 -0.97 -9.92
N VAL A 294 -14.10 -1.85 -9.39
CA VAL A 294 -14.43 -2.56 -8.14
C VAL A 294 -14.69 -1.54 -7.03
N PRO A 295 -15.84 -1.60 -6.33
CA PRO A 295 -16.16 -0.66 -5.26
C PRO A 295 -15.17 -0.82 -4.12
N MET A 296 -14.60 0.30 -3.68
CA MET A 296 -13.68 0.33 -2.56
C MET A 296 -14.36 -0.14 -1.28
N GLN A 297 -13.67 -1.00 -0.55
CA GLN A 297 -13.97 -1.33 0.83
C GLN A 297 -13.00 -0.57 1.72
N HIS A 298 -11.70 -0.86 1.65
CA HIS A 298 -10.70 -0.34 2.58
C HIS A 298 -9.99 0.90 2.05
N ASP A 299 -9.74 1.86 2.94
CA ASP A 299 -8.86 2.98 2.64
C ASP A 299 -7.41 2.54 2.83
N PHE A 300 -6.54 2.81 1.85
CA PHE A 300 -5.15 2.38 1.94
C PHE A 300 -4.42 2.98 3.16
N ARG A 301 -4.86 4.15 3.62
CA ARG A 301 -4.29 4.83 4.79
C ARG A 301 -4.57 4.07 6.08
N ASP A 302 -5.63 3.27 6.14
CA ASP A 302 -5.89 2.37 7.27
C ASP A 302 -4.84 1.26 7.35
N ILE A 303 -4.42 0.74 6.20
CA ILE A 303 -3.39 -0.30 6.13
C ILE A 303 -2.04 0.31 6.54
N TYR A 304 -1.68 1.47 5.99
CA TYR A 304 -0.44 2.16 6.34
C TYR A 304 -0.38 2.52 7.83
N GLY A 305 -1.47 3.06 8.38
CA GLY A 305 -1.54 3.43 9.79
C GLY A 305 -1.43 2.21 10.70
N SER A 306 -2.07 1.09 10.32
CA SER A 306 -1.96 -0.15 11.09
C SER A 306 -0.54 -0.71 11.08
N VAL A 307 0.16 -0.65 9.93
CA VAL A 307 1.58 -0.99 9.84
C VAL A 307 2.44 -0.07 10.70
N LEU A 308 2.18 1.24 10.73
CA LEU A 308 2.89 2.17 11.61
C LEU A 308 2.72 1.82 13.10
N MET A 309 1.51 1.44 13.51
CA MET A 309 1.25 1.04 14.89
C MET A 309 1.96 -0.27 15.25
N ASP A 310 1.74 -1.31 14.45
CA ASP A 310 2.13 -2.67 14.80
C ASP A 310 3.63 -2.94 14.55
N TRP A 311 4.19 -2.35 13.49
CA TRP A 311 5.57 -2.59 13.07
C TRP A 311 6.54 -1.52 13.57
N PHE A 312 6.11 -0.26 13.58
CA PHE A 312 6.94 0.89 13.97
C PHE A 312 6.63 1.43 15.37
N GLY A 313 5.61 0.91 16.06
CA GLY A 313 5.26 1.31 17.42
C GLY A 313 4.69 2.73 17.53
N VAL A 314 4.18 3.28 16.43
CA VAL A 314 3.62 4.64 16.40
C VAL A 314 2.29 4.68 17.13
N SER A 315 2.05 5.73 17.91
CA SER A 315 0.76 5.89 18.61
C SER A 315 -0.39 6.15 17.64
N GLU A 316 -1.61 5.72 17.95
CA GLU A 316 -2.79 6.00 17.10
C GLU A 316 -2.99 7.51 16.87
N THR A 317 -2.70 8.33 17.87
CA THR A 317 -2.77 9.80 17.73
C THR A 317 -1.77 10.30 16.69
N GLU A 318 -0.51 9.86 16.74
CA GLU A 318 0.46 10.21 15.69
C GLU A 318 0.08 9.65 14.33
N VAL A 319 -0.52 8.46 14.24
CA VAL A 319 -1.01 7.93 12.96
C VAL A 319 -2.06 8.84 12.34
N ARG A 320 -3.01 9.33 13.15
CA ARG A 320 -4.03 10.29 12.69
C ARG A 320 -3.38 11.60 12.21
N ASP A 321 -2.40 12.11 12.94
CA ASP A 321 -1.66 13.32 12.58
C ASP A 321 -0.79 13.13 11.31
N LEU A 322 -0.20 11.94 11.14
CA LEU A 322 0.67 11.62 10.01
C LEU A 322 -0.10 11.32 8.73
N LEU A 323 -1.25 10.66 8.82
CA LEU A 323 -2.02 10.17 7.67
C LEU A 323 -3.35 10.90 7.52
N TYR A 324 -4.30 10.65 8.43
CA TYR A 324 -5.61 11.27 8.38
C TYR A 324 -6.48 11.00 9.64
N ASP A 325 -7.38 11.95 9.93
CA ASP A 325 -8.24 11.94 11.11
C ASP A 325 -9.23 10.77 11.18
N ASP A 326 -9.66 10.22 10.05
CA ASP A 326 -10.68 9.14 9.99
C ASP A 326 -10.06 7.72 10.04
N PHE A 327 -8.79 7.60 10.45
CA PHE A 327 -8.08 6.32 10.57
C PHE A 327 -8.88 5.25 11.33
N THR A 328 -8.87 4.05 10.75
CA THR A 328 -9.47 2.83 11.26
C THR A 328 -8.39 1.74 11.34
N TYR A 329 -8.15 1.21 12.53
CA TYR A 329 -7.17 0.13 12.71
C TYR A 329 -7.64 -1.18 12.06
N LEU A 330 -6.73 -1.84 11.36
CA LEU A 330 -6.90 -3.13 10.69
C LEU A 330 -5.81 -4.10 11.21
N PRO A 331 -6.16 -5.29 11.73
CA PRO A 331 -5.19 -6.20 12.33
C PRO A 331 -4.41 -6.99 11.26
N VAL A 332 -3.62 -6.28 10.45
CA VAL A 332 -2.86 -6.83 9.32
C VAL A 332 -1.64 -7.66 9.74
N LEU A 333 -1.23 -7.54 11.01
CA LEU A 333 -0.14 -8.28 11.63
C LEU A 333 -0.66 -9.04 12.87
N LEU A 334 -0.14 -10.26 13.11
CA LEU A 334 -0.49 -11.09 14.30
C LEU A 334 0.73 -11.47 15.16
N GLY A 335 1.91 -10.96 14.83
CA GLY A 335 3.18 -11.37 15.44
C GLY A 335 3.80 -12.60 14.76
N CYS A 336 5.10 -12.80 14.97
CA CYS A 336 5.91 -13.70 14.13
C CYS A 336 5.81 -15.20 14.49
N SER A 337 5.17 -15.53 15.62
CA SER A 337 4.94 -16.92 16.04
C SER A 337 3.48 -17.32 15.83
N VAL A 338 3.15 -17.86 14.65
CA VAL A 338 1.79 -18.31 14.35
C VAL A 338 1.59 -19.75 14.85
N ASN A 339 1.17 -19.93 16.10
CA ASN A 339 0.57 -21.20 16.56
C ASN A 339 -0.93 -21.21 16.22
N SER A 340 -1.29 -21.40 14.95
CA SER A 340 -2.69 -21.58 14.56
C SER A 340 -3.03 -23.06 14.45
N THR A 341 -3.59 -23.64 15.51
CA THR A 341 -4.39 -24.88 15.44
C THR A 341 -5.81 -24.68 15.97
N GLY A 342 -6.31 -23.44 15.95
CA GLY A 342 -7.68 -23.12 16.37
C GLY A 342 -8.62 -23.07 15.17
N PRO A 343 -9.87 -23.56 15.29
CA PRO A 343 -10.89 -23.27 14.29
C PRO A 343 -11.20 -21.77 14.36
N ASP A 344 -11.18 -21.12 13.20
CA ASP A 344 -11.89 -19.88 12.89
C ASP A 344 -11.59 -18.66 13.79
N LEU A 345 -10.59 -17.89 13.37
CA LEU A 345 -10.57 -16.43 13.53
C LEU A 345 -11.54 -15.75 12.53
N THR A 346 -12.49 -16.48 11.95
CA THR A 346 -13.64 -15.96 11.17
C THR A 346 -14.67 -15.23 12.03
N ALA A 347 -14.33 -14.88 13.27
CA ALA A 347 -15.02 -13.80 13.94
C ALA A 347 -14.62 -12.45 13.30
N GLU A 348 -14.73 -12.34 11.97
CA GLU A 348 -15.40 -11.18 11.42
C GLU A 348 -16.65 -11.01 12.28
N MET A 349 -16.70 -9.93 13.05
CA MET A 349 -17.99 -9.42 13.48
C MET A 349 -18.67 -9.00 12.17
N ASP A 350 -19.37 -9.93 11.51
CA ASP A 350 -20.11 -9.71 10.27
C ASP A 350 -20.99 -8.48 10.46
N LEU A 351 -20.48 -7.34 9.99
CA LEU A 351 -21.10 -6.06 10.19
C LEU A 351 -22.39 -6.08 9.37
N LYS A 352 -23.53 -6.31 10.01
CA LYS A 352 -24.80 -6.43 9.26
C LYS A 352 -25.20 -5.07 8.71
N LEU A 353 -25.07 -4.90 7.39
CA LEU A 353 -25.53 -3.71 6.67
C LEU A 353 -26.68 -4.05 5.73
N ASN A 354 -27.85 -3.47 6.01
CA ASN A 354 -29.04 -3.61 5.18
C ASN A 354 -29.52 -2.27 4.64
N CYS A 355 -29.83 -2.23 3.36
CA CYS A 355 -30.28 -1.03 2.64
C CYS A 355 -31.58 -1.36 1.91
N PHE A 356 -32.69 -0.71 2.28
CA PHE A 356 -34.00 -0.98 1.67
C PHE A 356 -34.88 0.30 1.59
N PRO A 357 -35.78 0.41 0.59
CA PRO A 357 -35.87 -0.46 -0.59
C PRO A 357 -34.64 -0.31 -1.49
N ASN A 358 -34.28 -1.37 -2.21
CA ASN A 358 -33.24 -1.33 -3.25
C ASN A 358 -33.74 -2.15 -4.45
N PRO A 359 -34.11 -1.53 -5.59
CA PRO A 359 -33.94 -0.11 -5.92
C PRO A 359 -34.76 0.88 -5.07
N CYS A 360 -34.26 2.11 -4.88
CA CYS A 360 -34.91 3.21 -4.18
C CYS A 360 -35.28 4.38 -5.12
N ARG A 361 -36.14 5.30 -4.68
CA ARG A 361 -36.44 6.56 -5.40
C ARG A 361 -35.75 7.76 -4.76
N ASN A 362 -36.30 8.24 -3.64
CA ASN A 362 -35.78 9.44 -2.96
C ASN A 362 -35.19 9.12 -1.59
N ASN A 363 -35.59 8.03 -0.95
CA ASN A 363 -35.13 7.69 0.40
C ASN A 363 -34.70 6.23 0.46
N LEU A 364 -33.74 5.96 1.33
CA LEU A 364 -33.23 4.63 1.65
C LEU A 364 -33.17 4.48 3.18
N ASN A 365 -33.69 3.38 3.71
CA ASN A 365 -33.46 3.01 5.11
C ASN A 365 -32.22 2.12 5.19
N VAL A 366 -31.30 2.51 6.07
CA VAL A 366 -30.07 1.78 6.36
C VAL A 366 -30.16 1.23 7.78
N THR A 367 -30.11 -0.10 7.93
CA THR A 367 -30.13 -0.77 9.24
C THR A 367 -28.85 -1.53 9.51
N PHE A 368 -28.40 -1.42 10.75
CA PHE A 368 -27.18 -2.04 11.27
C PHE A 368 -27.22 -2.20 12.80
N GLU A 369 -26.25 -2.91 13.36
CA GLU A 369 -26.04 -3.08 14.79
C GLU A 369 -24.69 -2.47 15.19
N SER A 370 -24.61 -1.88 16.39
CA SER A 370 -23.37 -1.34 16.95
C SER A 370 -23.17 -1.78 18.39
N LEU A 371 -21.92 -1.89 18.85
CA LEU A 371 -21.50 -2.28 20.19
C LEU A 371 -20.86 -1.14 21.02
N ASP A 372 -21.31 0.12 20.84
CA ASP A 372 -20.71 1.34 21.47
C ASP A 372 -19.38 1.80 20.82
N GLU A 373 -19.34 1.81 19.50
CA GLU A 373 -18.16 2.20 18.72
C GLU A 373 -18.35 3.51 17.96
N TRP A 374 -17.24 4.07 17.47
CA TRP A 374 -17.31 5.18 16.53
C TRP A 374 -17.87 4.70 15.20
N GLY A 375 -18.83 5.42 14.63
CA GLY A 375 -19.50 5.03 13.40
C GLY A 375 -19.51 6.13 12.36
N ARG A 376 -19.29 5.75 11.10
CA ARG A 376 -19.42 6.61 9.93
C ARG A 376 -20.24 5.92 8.85
N LEU A 377 -21.22 6.62 8.30
CA LEU A 377 -22.02 6.17 7.16
C LEU A 377 -21.88 7.17 6.02
N SER A 378 -21.42 6.71 4.86
CA SER A 378 -21.17 7.54 3.68
C SER A 378 -21.80 6.95 2.42
N ILE A 379 -22.14 7.82 1.46
CA ILE A 379 -22.67 7.45 0.15
C ILE A 379 -21.64 7.81 -0.93
N PHE A 380 -21.36 6.85 -1.81
CA PHE A 380 -20.41 6.97 -2.91
C PHE A 380 -21.10 6.81 -4.26
N ASP A 381 -20.56 7.47 -5.29
CA ASP A 381 -20.94 7.23 -6.68
C ASP A 381 -20.25 5.97 -7.27
N ALA A 382 -20.58 5.67 -8.53
CA ALA A 382 -20.05 4.54 -9.28
C ALA A 382 -18.53 4.58 -9.56
N ILE A 383 -17.90 5.75 -9.43
CA ILE A 383 -16.46 5.92 -9.66
C ILE A 383 -15.66 6.01 -8.35
N GLY A 384 -16.34 6.02 -7.20
CA GLY A 384 -15.73 6.03 -5.86
C GLY A 384 -15.64 7.43 -5.23
N SER A 385 -16.33 8.43 -5.77
CA SER A 385 -16.43 9.75 -5.14
C SER A 385 -17.38 9.70 -3.95
N GLU A 386 -16.96 10.24 -2.81
CA GLU A 386 -17.83 10.40 -1.64
C GLU A 386 -18.79 11.57 -1.90
N LEU A 387 -20.07 11.28 -2.06
CA LEU A 387 -21.10 12.27 -2.35
C LEU A 387 -21.62 12.94 -1.07
N MET A 388 -21.70 12.17 0.02
CA MET A 388 -22.12 12.67 1.32
C MET A 388 -21.72 11.74 2.47
N THR A 389 -21.40 12.34 3.61
CA THR A 389 -21.35 11.67 4.91
C THR A 389 -22.69 11.85 5.62
N VAL A 390 -23.43 10.76 5.85
CA VAL A 390 -24.74 10.77 6.53
C VAL A 390 -24.56 11.03 8.02
N PHE A 391 -23.57 10.38 8.64
CA PHE A 391 -23.13 10.67 10.00
C PHE A 391 -21.66 10.26 10.18
N ASN A 392 -20.97 10.91 11.13
CA ASN A 392 -19.64 10.53 11.62
C ASN A 392 -19.60 10.86 13.13
N ARG A 393 -19.87 9.86 13.98
CA ARG A 393 -20.03 10.06 15.44
C ARG A 393 -19.99 8.74 16.20
N LYS A 394 -19.78 8.82 17.52
CA LYS A 394 -19.98 7.67 18.42
C LYS A 394 -21.44 7.18 18.38
N MET A 395 -21.61 5.88 18.18
CA MET A 395 -22.90 5.19 18.08
C MET A 395 -23.22 4.50 19.41
N GLN A 396 -24.49 4.52 19.80
CA GLN A 396 -24.94 3.80 21.00
C GLN A 396 -25.06 2.30 20.72
N PRO A 397 -24.90 1.42 21.71
CA PRO A 397 -25.08 -0.01 21.51
C PRO A 397 -26.53 -0.35 21.14
N GLY A 398 -26.71 -1.25 20.18
CA GLY A 398 -28.02 -1.73 19.72
C GLY A 398 -28.26 -1.58 18.21
N SER A 399 -29.50 -1.82 17.79
CA SER A 399 -29.91 -1.71 16.39
C SER A 399 -30.25 -0.27 16.02
N HIS A 400 -29.74 0.17 14.87
CA HIS A 400 -29.97 1.50 14.31
C HIS A 400 -30.74 1.40 13.01
N ASN A 401 -31.60 2.38 12.76
CA ASN A 401 -32.29 2.58 11.48
C ASN A 401 -32.15 4.05 11.07
N VAL A 402 -31.37 4.28 10.02
CA VAL A 402 -31.06 5.61 9.52
C VAL A 402 -31.77 5.81 8.19
N ASN A 403 -32.65 6.81 8.12
CA ASN A 403 -33.25 7.22 6.87
C ASN A 403 -32.28 8.16 6.14
N VAL A 404 -31.85 7.76 4.95
CA VAL A 404 -30.95 8.52 4.07
C VAL A 404 -31.78 9.15 2.96
N ASP A 405 -31.72 10.48 2.87
CA ASP A 405 -32.36 11.25 1.82
C ASP A 405 -31.43 11.38 0.60
N LEU A 406 -31.90 10.86 -0.52
CA LEU A 406 -31.20 10.81 -1.80
C LEU A 406 -31.89 11.70 -2.87
N HIS A 407 -32.86 12.55 -2.52
CA HIS A 407 -33.65 13.31 -3.52
C HIS A 407 -32.80 14.19 -4.46
N ARG A 408 -31.61 14.63 -4.01
CA ARG A 408 -30.69 15.48 -4.77
C ARG A 408 -29.80 14.71 -5.73
N LEU A 409 -29.70 13.39 -5.56
CA LEU A 409 -28.89 12.56 -6.42
C LEU A 409 -29.67 12.24 -7.71
N PRO A 410 -29.03 12.16 -8.88
CA PRO A 410 -29.68 11.68 -10.11
C PRO A 410 -30.06 10.19 -10.00
N ALA A 411 -30.72 9.64 -11.02
CA ALA A 411 -30.88 8.19 -11.13
C ALA A 411 -29.53 7.55 -11.46
N GLY A 412 -29.21 6.41 -10.85
CA GLY A 412 -27.91 5.76 -11.04
C GLY A 412 -27.54 4.71 -9.98
N THR A 413 -26.35 4.14 -10.12
CA THR A 413 -25.73 3.23 -9.15
C THR A 413 -24.98 4.04 -8.09
N TYR A 414 -25.17 3.67 -6.82
CA TYR A 414 -24.45 4.25 -5.67
C TYR A 414 -24.01 3.14 -4.71
N PHE A 415 -23.10 3.49 -3.79
CA PHE A 415 -22.61 2.57 -2.76
C PHE A 415 -22.75 3.18 -1.38
N VAL A 416 -23.35 2.43 -0.45
CA VAL A 416 -23.48 2.79 0.96
C VAL A 416 -22.35 2.13 1.72
N ARG A 417 -21.45 2.90 2.34
CA ARG A 417 -20.37 2.37 3.19
C ARG A 417 -20.64 2.70 4.65
N LEU A 418 -20.68 1.68 5.49
CA LEU A 418 -20.74 1.80 6.94
C LEU A 418 -19.39 1.37 7.52
N GLN A 419 -18.79 2.22 8.33
CA GLN A 419 -17.62 1.93 9.16
C GLN A 419 -18.08 1.98 10.63
N LEU A 420 -17.78 0.93 11.39
CA LEU A 420 -18.07 0.81 12.82
C LEU A 420 -16.84 0.21 13.51
N GLY A 421 -16.19 1.01 14.36
CA GLY A 421 -14.93 0.60 15.00
C GLY A 421 -13.88 0.27 13.95
N GLY A 422 -13.25 -0.92 14.07
CA GLY A 422 -12.31 -1.47 13.09
C GLY A 422 -12.96 -2.16 11.88
N ASN A 423 -14.29 -2.26 11.85
CA ASN A 423 -15.03 -3.02 10.85
C ASN A 423 -15.71 -2.09 9.84
N GLN A 424 -15.93 -2.60 8.64
CA GLN A 424 -16.64 -1.85 7.62
C GLN A 424 -17.35 -2.75 6.62
N LYS A 425 -18.38 -2.21 5.97
CA LYS A 425 -19.14 -2.90 4.94
C LYS A 425 -19.67 -1.93 3.91
N THR A 426 -19.63 -2.33 2.64
CA THR A 426 -20.13 -1.55 1.51
C THR A 426 -21.28 -2.30 0.83
N LYS A 427 -22.37 -1.60 0.52
CA LYS A 427 -23.55 -2.17 -0.14
C LYS A 427 -23.95 -1.35 -1.36
N ARG A 428 -24.09 -2.01 -2.51
CA ARG A 428 -24.57 -1.40 -3.76
C ARG A 428 -26.07 -1.08 -3.66
N ILE A 429 -26.46 0.11 -4.11
CA ILE A 429 -27.85 0.53 -4.25
C ILE A 429 -28.12 1.10 -5.65
N ILE A 430 -29.36 0.96 -6.12
CA ILE A 430 -29.83 1.53 -7.38
C ILE A 430 -30.88 2.59 -7.07
N LYS A 431 -30.67 3.81 -7.55
CA LYS A 431 -31.66 4.88 -7.50
C LYS A 431 -32.36 5.05 -8.84
N LEU A 432 -33.69 4.97 -8.83
CA LEU A 432 -34.57 5.10 -10.00
C LEU A 432 -34.89 6.55 -10.37
#